data_AF-A0A0E3WDQ0-F1
#
_entry.id   AF-A0A0E3WDQ0-F1
#
_cell.length_a   1.000
_cell.length_b   1.000
_cell.length_c   1.000
_cell.angle_alpha   90.00
_cell.angle_beta   90.00
_cell.angle_gamma   90.00
#
_symmetry.space_group_name_H-M   'P 1'
#
loop_
_entity.id
_entity.type
_entity.pdbx_description
1 polymer ?
#
loop_
_entity_poly.entity_id
_entity_poly.type
_entity_poly.pdbx_seq_one_letter_code
_entity_poly.pdbx_strand_id
1 'polypeptide(L)'
;MAVRILVAKPGLDGHDRGAKIVARTLRDAGFEVIYTGIRQRIEDIASIAVQEDVAVVGLSILSGAHLALTARTVDALRAADAADIAVVVGGTIPHADVPKLISAGAAAVFPTGTPLENLVREIRALTGTAEIEPKQPATEEPCASE
;
A
#
# COMPACT_ATOMS: atom_id res chain seq x y z
N MET A 1 14.49 -7.75 -10.46
CA MET A 1 14.59 -6.51 -9.66
C MET A 1 13.58 -6.59 -8.54
N ALA A 2 13.84 -5.95 -7.39
CA ALA A 2 12.84 -5.85 -6.33
C ALA A 2 11.73 -4.90 -6.77
N VAL A 3 10.47 -5.24 -6.45
CA VAL A 3 9.33 -4.38 -6.77
C VAL A 3 9.21 -3.28 -5.72
N ARG A 4 9.11 -2.03 -6.19
CA ARG A 4 8.95 -0.85 -5.35
C ARG A 4 7.49 -0.52 -5.10
N ILE A 5 7.17 -0.20 -3.85
CA ILE A 5 5.83 0.15 -3.40
C ILE A 5 5.90 1.46 -2.62
N LEU A 6 5.09 2.43 -3.02
CA LEU A 6 4.87 3.66 -2.26
C LEU A 6 3.69 3.48 -1.31
N VAL A 7 3.91 3.56 0.00
CA VAL A 7 2.85 3.62 0.99
C VAL A 7 2.62 5.08 1.37
N ALA A 8 1.47 5.62 0.98
CA ALA A 8 1.14 7.03 1.13
C ALA A 8 -0.12 7.27 1.97
N LYS A 9 -0.15 8.44 2.61
CA LYS A 9 -1.30 8.91 3.41
C LYS A 9 -1.78 10.28 2.91
N PRO A 10 -2.77 10.31 2.01
CA PRO A 10 -3.24 11.56 1.42
C PRO A 10 -4.08 12.40 2.39
N GLY A 11 -4.07 13.71 2.20
CA GLY A 11 -4.99 14.65 2.84
C GLY A 11 -4.61 15.01 4.27
N LEU A 12 -5.58 15.02 5.20
CA LEU A 12 -5.35 15.42 6.60
C LEU A 12 -5.31 14.23 7.58
N ASP A 13 -5.27 13.00 7.07
CA ASP A 13 -5.30 11.79 7.89
C ASP A 13 -4.02 11.65 8.74
N GLY A 14 -4.19 11.79 10.06
CA GLY A 14 -3.12 11.65 11.05
C GLY A 14 -2.90 10.22 11.56
N HIS A 15 -3.70 9.24 11.14
CA HIS A 15 -3.58 7.87 11.64
C HIS A 15 -2.50 7.09 10.90
N ASP A 16 -1.34 6.89 11.52
CA ASP A 16 -0.19 6.29 10.87
C ASP A 16 0.03 4.79 11.21
N ARG A 17 -0.57 4.30 12.29
CA ARG A 17 -0.35 2.92 12.78
C ARG A 17 -0.56 1.86 11.69
N GLY A 18 -1.70 1.90 11.01
CA GLY A 18 -2.03 0.94 9.95
C GLY A 18 -1.04 0.99 8.80
N ALA A 19 -0.71 2.19 8.32
CA ALA A 19 0.24 2.38 7.22
C ALA A 19 1.65 1.89 7.59
N LYS A 20 2.11 2.13 8.84
CA LYS A 20 3.39 1.63 9.35
C LYS A 20 3.45 0.10 9.43
N ILE A 21 2.36 -0.53 9.88
CA ILE A 21 2.26 -2.00 9.92
C ILE A 21 2.34 -2.55 8.50
N VAL A 22 1.52 -2.04 7.58
CA VAL A 22 1.52 -2.46 6.16
C VAL A 22 2.90 -2.26 5.52
N ALA A 23 3.53 -1.11 5.73
CA ALA A 23 4.85 -0.83 5.19
C ALA A 23 5.93 -1.78 5.74
N ARG A 24 5.80 -2.22 7.00
CA ARG A 24 6.70 -3.23 7.58
C ARG A 24 6.42 -4.61 6.99
N THR A 25 5.15 -5.03 6.95
CA THR A 25 4.75 -6.32 6.36
C THR A 25 5.22 -6.48 4.92
N LEU A 26 5.07 -5.45 4.10
CA LEU A 26 5.54 -5.47 2.71
C LEU A 26 7.07 -5.58 2.61
N ARG A 27 7.81 -4.90 3.50
CA ARG A 27 9.28 -5.07 3.58
C ARG A 27 9.68 -6.47 4.00
N ASP A 28 9.01 -7.02 5.01
CA ASP A 28 9.25 -8.38 5.49
C ASP A 28 8.93 -9.43 4.41
N ALA A 29 8.00 -9.11 3.49
CA ALA A 29 7.71 -9.91 2.30
C ALA A 29 8.71 -9.71 1.12
N GLY A 30 9.72 -8.87 1.27
CA GLY A 30 10.78 -8.67 0.28
C GLY A 30 10.51 -7.57 -0.75
N PHE A 31 9.50 -6.73 -0.56
CA PHE A 31 9.30 -5.53 -1.37
C PHE A 31 10.20 -4.38 -0.91
N GLU A 32 10.60 -3.53 -1.85
CA GLU A 32 11.22 -2.24 -1.51
C GLU A 32 10.10 -1.24 -1.23
N VAL A 33 10.07 -0.66 -0.04
CA VAL A 33 8.92 0.15 0.41
C VAL A 33 9.35 1.55 0.78
N ILE A 34 8.74 2.53 0.11
CA ILE A 34 8.87 3.96 0.42
C ILE A 34 7.65 4.37 1.23
N TYR A 35 7.85 4.89 2.44
CA TYR A 35 6.76 5.42 3.27
C TYR A 35 6.84 6.94 3.33
N THR A 36 5.79 7.62 2.86
CA THR A 36 5.79 9.09 2.73
C THR A 36 5.59 9.84 4.05
N GLY A 37 5.23 9.15 5.13
CA GLY A 37 4.68 9.82 6.32
C GLY A 37 3.22 10.24 6.12
N ILE A 38 2.71 11.07 7.04
CA ILE A 38 1.31 11.50 7.09
C ILE A 38 1.06 12.78 6.28
N ARG A 39 -0.20 13.01 5.95
CA ARG A 39 -0.72 14.28 5.42
C ARG A 39 -0.08 14.77 4.12
N GLN A 40 0.06 13.85 3.17
CA GLN A 40 0.65 14.14 1.87
C GLN A 40 -0.36 14.77 0.91
N ARG A 41 0.11 15.71 0.08
CA ARG A 41 -0.66 16.21 -1.06
C ARG A 41 -0.66 15.17 -2.16
N ILE A 42 -1.73 15.14 -2.95
CA ILE A 42 -1.90 14.14 -4.02
C ILE A 42 -0.82 14.30 -5.09
N GLU A 43 -0.47 15.54 -5.38
CA GLU A 43 0.53 15.92 -6.37
C GLU A 43 1.93 15.44 -5.94
N ASP A 44 2.25 15.51 -4.65
CA ASP A 44 3.51 15.00 -4.10
C ASP A 44 3.54 13.46 -4.16
N ILE A 45 2.43 12.79 -3.85
CA ILE A 45 2.34 11.32 -3.96
C ILE A 45 2.60 10.88 -5.40
N ALA A 46 1.96 11.51 -6.39
CA ALA A 46 2.16 11.19 -7.79
C ALA A 46 3.59 11.47 -8.24
N SER A 47 4.16 12.61 -7.85
CA SER A 47 5.56 12.95 -8.16
C SER A 47 6.54 11.91 -7.60
N ILE A 48 6.38 11.52 -6.34
CA ILE A 48 7.24 10.51 -5.70
C ILE A 48 7.07 9.15 -6.39
N ALA A 49 5.84 8.75 -6.71
CA ALA A 49 5.58 7.48 -7.38
C ALA A 49 6.32 7.35 -8.71
N VAL A 50 6.32 8.43 -9.51
CA VAL A 50 7.03 8.48 -10.80
C VAL A 50 8.55 8.54 -10.60
N GLN A 51 9.03 9.39 -9.69
CA GLN A 51 10.47 9.55 -9.45
C GLN A 51 11.14 8.28 -8.93
N GLU A 52 10.43 7.54 -8.08
CA GLU A 52 10.92 6.30 -7.48
C GLU A 52 10.61 5.06 -8.33
N ASP A 53 9.96 5.22 -9.49
CA ASP A 53 9.61 4.14 -10.42
C ASP A 53 8.88 2.99 -9.69
N VAL A 54 7.81 3.35 -8.96
CA VAL A 54 7.06 2.38 -8.15
C VAL A 54 6.05 1.62 -9.00
N ALA A 55 5.91 0.32 -8.76
CA ALA A 55 4.88 -0.48 -9.42
C ALA A 55 3.49 -0.27 -8.79
N VAL A 56 3.46 0.09 -7.50
CA VAL A 56 2.22 0.21 -6.72
C VAL A 56 2.26 1.43 -5.80
N VAL A 57 1.16 2.18 -5.79
CA VAL A 57 0.84 3.19 -4.76
C VAL A 57 -0.25 2.65 -3.83
N GLY A 58 0.13 2.38 -2.59
CA GLY A 58 -0.78 2.02 -1.51
C GLY A 58 -1.25 3.24 -0.72
N LEU A 59 -2.52 3.60 -0.86
CA LEU A 59 -3.16 4.69 -0.12
C LEU A 59 -3.74 4.17 1.20
N SER A 60 -3.31 4.73 2.33
CA SER A 60 -3.93 4.47 3.63
C SER A 60 -4.82 5.63 4.05
N ILE A 61 -6.14 5.41 4.08
CA ILE A 61 -7.16 6.44 4.29
C ILE A 61 -8.15 6.02 5.38
N LEU A 62 -8.17 6.77 6.48
CA LEU A 62 -9.08 6.58 7.62
C LEU A 62 -9.99 7.81 7.86
N SER A 63 -9.88 8.83 7.00
CA SER A 63 -10.60 10.11 7.11
C SER A 63 -12.03 10.11 6.54
N GLY A 64 -12.48 9.00 5.94
CA GLY A 64 -13.76 8.90 5.22
C GLY A 64 -13.76 9.56 3.83
N ALA A 65 -12.63 10.13 3.41
CA ALA A 65 -12.46 10.75 2.09
C ALA A 65 -11.90 9.78 1.03
N HIS A 66 -12.02 8.47 1.23
CA HIS A 66 -11.39 7.43 0.39
C HIS A 66 -11.78 7.56 -1.08
N LEU A 67 -13.06 7.74 -1.42
CA LEU A 67 -13.48 7.87 -2.82
C LEU A 67 -12.84 9.05 -3.53
N ALA A 68 -12.94 10.24 -2.92
CA ALA A 68 -12.43 11.47 -3.52
C ALA A 68 -10.90 11.47 -3.63
N LEU A 69 -10.21 11.00 -2.59
CA LEU A 69 -8.75 10.97 -2.57
C LEU A 69 -8.19 9.92 -3.54
N THR A 70 -8.79 8.73 -3.60
CA THR A 70 -8.39 7.69 -4.56
C THR A 70 -8.58 8.18 -6.00
N ALA A 71 -9.77 8.69 -6.35
CA ALA A 71 -10.03 9.17 -7.71
C ALA A 71 -9.03 10.26 -8.13
N ARG A 72 -8.78 11.24 -7.26
CA ARG A 72 -7.81 12.31 -7.55
C ARG A 72 -6.37 11.80 -7.67
N THR A 73 -5.96 10.79 -6.88
CA THR A 73 -4.63 10.19 -7.02
C THR A 73 -4.48 9.45 -8.35
N VAL A 74 -5.49 8.67 -8.75
CA VAL A 74 -5.50 7.99 -10.06
C VAL A 74 -5.41 9.00 -11.19
N ASP A 75 -6.19 10.08 -11.13
CA ASP A 75 -6.14 11.14 -12.14
C ASP A 75 -4.80 11.87 -12.17
N ALA A 76 -4.18 12.11 -11.01
CA ALA A 76 -2.86 12.73 -10.92
C ALA A 76 -1.76 11.85 -11.52
N LEU A 77 -1.79 10.53 -11.28
CA LEU A 77 -0.87 9.57 -11.90
C LEU A 77 -1.06 9.53 -13.42
N ARG A 78 -2.31 9.51 -13.90
CA ARG A 78 -2.61 9.56 -15.33
C ARG A 78 -2.11 10.86 -15.97
N ALA A 79 -2.29 11.99 -15.31
CA ALA A 79 -1.80 13.29 -15.79
C ALA A 79 -0.27 13.37 -15.85
N ALA A 80 0.42 12.54 -15.07
CA ALA A 80 1.88 12.39 -15.07
C ALA A 80 2.38 11.28 -16.02
N ASP A 81 1.53 10.76 -16.92
CA ASP A 81 1.83 9.66 -17.85
C ASP A 81 2.25 8.34 -17.16
N ALA A 82 1.72 8.10 -15.95
CA ALA A 82 2.05 6.97 -15.10
C ALA A 82 0.82 6.12 -14.75
N ALA A 83 -0.05 5.89 -15.75
CA ALA A 83 -1.29 5.15 -15.58
C ALA A 83 -1.10 3.63 -15.39
N ASP A 84 0.12 3.13 -15.60
CA ASP A 84 0.56 1.76 -15.37
C ASP A 84 0.85 1.46 -13.90
N ILE A 85 1.07 2.48 -13.06
CA ILE A 85 1.25 2.33 -11.62
C ILE A 85 -0.09 1.93 -10.97
N ALA A 86 -0.14 0.75 -10.36
CA ALA A 86 -1.36 0.27 -9.72
C ALA A 86 -1.66 1.04 -8.42
N VAL A 87 -2.89 1.52 -8.26
CA VAL A 87 -3.34 2.14 -7.01
C VAL A 87 -4.11 1.14 -6.18
N VAL A 88 -3.68 0.89 -4.94
CA VAL A 88 -4.44 0.10 -3.96
C VAL A 88 -4.84 0.95 -2.77
N VAL A 89 -5.96 0.63 -2.14
CA VAL A 89 -6.55 1.48 -1.09
C VAL A 89 -6.83 0.68 0.16
N GLY A 90 -6.37 1.13 1.32
CA GLY A 90 -6.66 0.51 2.60
C GLY A 90 -7.09 1.51 3.67
N GLY A 91 -7.74 1.01 4.71
CA GLY A 91 -8.18 1.80 5.87
C GLY A 91 -9.66 1.60 6.19
N THR A 92 -10.28 2.60 6.85
CA THR A 92 -11.68 2.51 7.30
C THR A 92 -12.62 2.74 6.11
N ILE A 93 -12.88 1.67 5.37
CA ILE A 93 -13.64 1.68 4.11
C ILE A 93 -14.93 0.89 4.31
N PRO A 94 -16.12 1.50 4.13
CA PRO A 94 -17.38 0.76 4.12
C PRO A 94 -17.39 -0.28 2.99
N HIS A 95 -17.87 -1.49 3.26
CA HIS A 95 -17.94 -2.55 2.24
C HIS A 95 -18.75 -2.12 0.99
N ALA A 96 -19.78 -1.30 1.17
CA ALA A 96 -20.58 -0.75 0.07
C ALA A 96 -19.81 0.22 -0.86
N ASP A 97 -18.66 0.74 -0.41
CA ASP A 97 -17.82 1.64 -1.20
C ASP A 97 -16.68 0.92 -1.93
N VAL A 98 -16.43 -0.35 -1.64
CA VAL A 98 -15.40 -1.14 -2.33
C VAL A 98 -15.63 -1.15 -3.86
N PRO A 99 -16.84 -1.46 -4.39
CA PRO A 99 -17.06 -1.44 -5.84
C PRO A 99 -16.87 -0.06 -6.46
N LYS A 100 -17.17 1.00 -5.70
CA LYS A 100 -17.00 2.39 -6.15
C LYS A 100 -15.52 2.77 -6.24
N LEU A 101 -14.70 2.31 -5.29
CA LEU A 101 -13.25 2.50 -5.33
C LEU A 101 -12.61 1.78 -6.52
N ILE A 102 -13.02 0.55 -6.80
CA ILE A 102 -12.57 -0.18 -8.00
C ILE A 102 -12.97 0.59 -9.27
N SER A 103 -14.22 1.07 -9.33
CA SER A 103 -14.69 1.89 -10.47
C SER A 103 -13.94 3.23 -10.60
N ALA A 104 -13.42 3.76 -9.49
CA ALA A 104 -12.59 4.97 -9.46
C ALA A 104 -11.11 4.71 -9.84
N GLY A 105 -10.75 3.46 -10.15
CA GLY A 105 -9.40 3.10 -10.61
C GLY A 105 -8.51 2.43 -9.56
N ALA A 106 -9.05 2.04 -8.40
CA ALA A 106 -8.31 1.17 -7.48
C ALA A 106 -8.17 -0.24 -8.07
N ALA A 107 -6.96 -0.78 -8.09
CA ALA A 107 -6.67 -2.16 -8.46
C ALA A 107 -7.10 -3.16 -7.37
N ALA A 108 -6.98 -2.78 -6.09
CA ALA A 108 -7.43 -3.57 -4.95
C ALA A 108 -7.81 -2.69 -3.76
N VAL A 109 -8.69 -3.20 -2.89
CA VAL A 109 -9.17 -2.50 -1.69
C VAL A 109 -9.07 -3.40 -0.46
N PHE A 110 -8.47 -2.88 0.62
CA PHE A 110 -8.20 -3.56 1.87
C PHE A 110 -8.85 -2.82 3.06
N PRO A 111 -10.14 -3.06 3.34
CA PRO A 111 -10.80 -2.51 4.52
C PRO A 111 -10.10 -2.91 5.82
N THR A 112 -10.23 -2.11 6.87
CA THR A 112 -9.74 -2.45 8.22
C THR A 112 -10.18 -3.86 8.63
N GLY A 113 -9.23 -4.66 9.13
CA GLY A 113 -9.46 -6.05 9.49
C GLY A 113 -9.07 -7.05 8.40
N THR A 114 -8.69 -6.60 7.20
CA THR A 114 -8.14 -7.48 6.17
C THR A 114 -6.84 -8.14 6.66
N PRO A 115 -6.71 -9.48 6.59
CA PRO A 115 -5.48 -10.18 6.94
C PRO A 115 -4.29 -9.67 6.11
N LEU A 116 -3.14 -9.51 6.76
CA LEU A 116 -1.94 -8.95 6.13
C LEU A 116 -1.39 -9.88 5.04
N GLU A 117 -1.59 -11.18 5.19
CA GLU A 117 -1.24 -12.22 4.22
C GLU A 117 -2.03 -12.05 2.92
N ASN A 118 -3.30 -11.66 3.02
CA ASN A 118 -4.12 -11.37 1.85
C ASN A 118 -3.62 -10.13 1.11
N LEU A 119 -3.19 -9.09 1.85
CA LEU A 119 -2.58 -7.91 1.25
C LEU A 119 -1.30 -8.27 0.49
N VAL A 120 -0.39 -9.03 1.10
CA VAL A 120 0.86 -9.45 0.45
C VAL A 120 0.59 -10.29 -0.80
N ARG A 121 -0.32 -11.26 -0.71
CA ARG A 121 -0.71 -12.12 -1.85
C ARG A 121 -1.25 -11.30 -3.01
N GLU A 122 -2.12 -10.34 -2.74
CA GLU A 122 -2.74 -9.52 -3.79
C GLU A 122 -1.70 -8.60 -4.46
N ILE A 123 -0.82 -7.97 -3.68
CA ILE A 123 0.28 -7.16 -4.23
C ILE A 123 1.23 -7.99 -5.09
N ARG A 124 1.50 -9.24 -4.71
CA ARG A 124 2.30 -10.17 -5.55
C ARG A 124 1.61 -10.45 -6.87
N ALA A 125 0.31 -10.72 -6.85
CA ALA A 125 -0.49 -10.97 -8.04
C ALA A 125 -0.49 -9.76 -8.99
N LEU A 126 -0.65 -8.54 -8.44
CA LEU A 126 -0.62 -7.30 -9.22
C LEU A 126 0.74 -7.01 -9.87
N THR A 127 1.83 -7.47 -9.24
CA THR A 127 3.20 -7.14 -9.67
C THR A 127 3.91 -8.29 -10.38
N GLY A 128 3.24 -9.43 -10.57
CA GLY A 128 3.81 -10.63 -11.19
C GLY A 128 4.97 -11.24 -10.41
N THR A 129 5.08 -10.97 -9.11
CA THR A 129 6.16 -11.52 -8.27
C THR A 129 5.77 -12.88 -7.69
N ALA A 130 6.57 -13.90 -7.96
CA ALA A 130 6.40 -15.24 -7.38
C ALA A 130 6.52 -15.22 -5.85
N GLU A 131 5.96 -16.23 -5.17
CA GLU A 131 6.12 -16.42 -3.72
C GLU A 131 7.61 -16.53 -3.37
N ILE A 132 8.09 -15.61 -2.53
CA ILE A 132 9.38 -15.79 -1.86
C ILE A 132 9.04 -16.59 -0.60
N GLU A 133 9.54 -17.83 -0.51
CA GLU A 133 9.34 -18.67 0.68
C GLU A 133 9.69 -17.87 1.94
N PRO A 134 8.83 -17.89 2.98
CA PRO A 134 9.10 -17.16 4.20
C PRO A 134 10.40 -17.68 4.81
N LYS A 135 11.33 -16.76 5.10
CA LYS A 135 12.53 -17.03 5.88
C LYS A 135 12.07 -17.62 7.21
N GLN A 136 12.37 -18.90 7.45
CA GLN A 136 12.06 -19.59 8.70
C GLN A 136 12.46 -18.69 9.89
N PRO A 137 11.61 -18.55 10.93
CA PRO A 137 12.02 -17.87 12.14
C PRO A 137 13.24 -18.62 12.70
N ALA A 138 14.31 -17.89 12.98
CA ALA A 138 15.45 -18.42 13.70
C ALA A 138 14.93 -19.01 15.02
N THR A 139 15.11 -20.32 15.18
CA THR A 139 14.82 -21.02 16.42
C THR A 139 15.60 -20.34 17.54
N GLU A 140 14.90 -19.75 18.50
CA GLU A 140 15.52 -19.33 19.76
C GLU A 140 16.05 -20.58 20.46
N GLU A 141 17.37 -20.67 20.58
CA GLU A 141 18.03 -21.62 21.48
C GLU A 141 17.60 -21.31 22.92
N PRO A 142 17.07 -22.27 23.68
CA PRO A 142 16.85 -22.05 25.10
C PRO A 142 18.21 -21.93 25.79
N CYS A 143 18.47 -20.76 26.35
CA CYS A 143 19.57 -20.51 27.27
C CYS A 143 19.42 -21.46 28.46
N ALA A 144 20.16 -22.56 28.43
CA ALA A 144 20.25 -23.50 29.54
C ALA A 144 21.14 -22.88 30.62
N SER A 145 20.52 -22.67 31.77
CA SER A 145 21.06 -22.51 33.12
C SER A 145 22.49 -23.00 33.37
N GLU A 146 23.28 -22.13 34.03
CA GLU A 146 24.27 -22.48 35.06
C GLU A 146 24.05 -21.59 36.30
#